data_AF-A0A520KDR4-F1
#
_entry.id   AF-A0A520KDR4-F1
#
_cell.length_a   1.000
_cell.length_b   1.000
_cell.length_c   1.000
_cell.angle_alpha   90.00
_cell.angle_beta   90.00
_cell.angle_gamma   90.00
#
_symmetry.space_group_name_H-M   'P 1'
#
loop_
_entity.id
_entity.type
_entity.pdbx_description
1 polymer ?
#
loop_
_entity_poly.entity_id
_entity_poly.type
_entity_poly.pdbx_seq_one_letter_code
_entity_poly.pdbx_strand_id
1 'polypeptide(L)'
;MVKMEFFTAEPPCAGCVALLELADRVAEEYPEVEVVKNVGMCDEFRKYEITYVPALIIEGGKIAFMGLCPSYDTLVAALAEMGVKR
;
A
#
# COMPACT_ATOMS: atom_id res chain seq x y z
N MET A 1 5.93 -14.57 -2.53
CA MET A 1 6.18 -13.40 -1.66
C MET A 1 5.20 -12.36 -2.13
N VAL A 2 4.32 -11.87 -1.26
CA VAL A 2 3.28 -10.92 -1.65
C VAL A 2 3.87 -9.52 -1.67
N LYS A 3 3.75 -8.78 -2.77
CA LYS A 3 4.28 -7.41 -2.88
C LYS A 3 3.20 -6.38 -2.56
N MET A 4 3.49 -5.44 -1.67
CA MET A 4 2.64 -4.30 -1.33
C MET A 4 3.38 -3.00 -1.60
N GLU A 5 2.80 -2.18 -2.47
CA GLU A 5 3.36 -0.91 -2.91
C GLU A 5 2.46 0.22 -2.40
N PHE A 6 3.00 1.04 -1.50
CA PHE A 6 2.32 2.17 -0.88
C PHE A 6 2.76 3.45 -1.57
N PHE A 7 1.79 4.26 -1.99
CA PHE A 7 2.00 5.45 -2.81
C PHE A 7 1.46 6.67 -2.07
N THR A 8 2.32 7.67 -1.86
CA THR A 8 1.97 8.89 -1.14
C THR A 8 2.35 10.16 -1.89
N ALA A 9 1.68 11.26 -1.54
CA ALA A 9 1.98 12.59 -2.06
C ALA A 9 3.22 13.19 -1.38
N GLU A 10 3.90 14.10 -2.08
CA GLU A 10 4.86 15.04 -1.50
C GLU A 10 4.36 16.47 -1.75
N PRO A 11 4.02 17.26 -0.71
CA PRO A 11 4.09 16.95 0.73
C PRO A 11 3.01 15.96 1.20
N PRO A 12 3.29 15.14 2.24
CA PRO A 12 2.34 14.13 2.71
C PRO A 12 1.15 14.77 3.45
N CYS A 13 -0.06 14.40 3.06
CA CYS A 13 -1.27 14.74 3.81
C CYS A 13 -1.47 13.78 5.01
N ALA A 14 -2.41 14.09 5.91
CA ALA A 14 -2.69 13.24 7.08
C ALA A 14 -2.97 11.77 6.71
N GLY A 15 -3.67 11.52 5.59
CA GLY A 15 -3.91 10.17 5.08
C GLY A 15 -2.67 9.47 4.53
N CYS A 16 -1.71 10.22 3.99
CA CYS A 16 -0.43 9.66 3.54
C CYS A 16 0.44 9.24 4.74
N VAL A 17 0.45 10.03 5.82
CA VAL A 17 1.18 9.68 7.04
C VAL A 17 0.65 8.39 7.65
N ALA A 18 -0.69 8.28 7.80
CA ALA A 18 -1.32 7.06 8.30
C ALA A 18 -1.03 5.84 7.41
N LEU A 19 -0.99 6.02 6.08
CA LEU A 19 -0.65 4.94 5.17
C LEU A 19 0.81 4.47 5.34
N LEU A 20 1.75 5.38 5.60
CA LEU A 20 3.15 5.03 5.85
C LEU A 20 3.32 4.28 7.17
N GLU A 21 2.59 4.68 8.23
CA GLU A 21 2.55 3.96 9.51
C GLU A 21 1.98 2.55 9.36
N LEU A 22 0.92 2.39 8.53
CA LEU A 22 0.39 1.07 8.19
C LEU A 22 1.42 0.23 7.44
N ALA A 23 2.17 0.82 6.52
CA ALA A 23 3.22 0.13 5.78
C ALA A 23 4.34 -0.36 6.73
N ASP A 24 4.76 0.44 7.70
CA ASP A 24 5.72 0.02 8.73
C ASP A 24 5.19 -1.15 9.56
N ARG A 25 3.94 -1.03 10.03
CA ARG A 25 3.28 -2.08 10.80
C ARG A 25 3.18 -3.39 10.03
N VAL A 26 2.88 -3.35 8.74
CA VAL A 26 2.81 -4.55 7.89
C VAL A 26 4.19 -5.17 7.69
N ALA A 27 5.22 -4.36 7.47
CA ALA A 27 6.58 -4.86 7.34
C ALA A 27 7.08 -5.55 8.62
N GLU A 28 6.67 -5.05 9.80
CA GLU A 28 6.98 -5.68 11.08
C GLU A 28 6.18 -6.97 11.33
N GLU A 29 4.88 -6.96 11.03
CA GLU A 29 3.99 -8.08 11.34
C GLU A 29 4.03 -9.22 10.31
N TYR A 30 4.41 -8.94 9.05
CA TYR A 30 4.41 -9.87 7.93
C TYR A 30 5.76 -9.84 7.18
N PRO A 31 6.82 -10.46 7.72
CA PRO A 31 8.14 -10.49 7.08
C PRO A 31 8.16 -11.21 5.72
N GLU A 32 7.14 -11.99 5.40
CA GLU A 32 6.93 -12.64 4.10
C GLU A 32 6.30 -11.73 3.03
N VAL A 33 5.91 -10.51 3.41
CA VAL A 33 5.35 -9.49 2.52
C VAL A 33 6.46 -8.48 2.18
N GLU A 34 6.64 -8.24 0.88
CA GLU A 34 7.55 -7.21 0.39
C GLU A 34 6.84 -5.85 0.43
N VAL A 35 7.24 -4.97 1.34
CA VAL A 35 6.68 -3.63 1.47
C VAL A 35 7.56 -2.61 0.75
N VAL A 36 6.98 -1.88 -0.20
CA VAL A 36 7.63 -0.81 -0.95
C VAL A 36 6.89 0.50 -0.71
N LYS A 37 7.62 1.57 -0.36
CA LYS A 37 7.06 2.91 -0.17
C LYS A 37 7.55 3.83 -1.27
N ASN A 38 6.61 4.30 -2.09
CA ASN A 38 6.85 5.26 -3.17
C ASN A 38 6.28 6.61 -2.76
N VAL A 39 7.15 7.62 -2.62
CA VAL A 39 6.79 8.98 -2.21
C VAL A 39 7.03 9.92 -3.38
N GLY A 40 6.03 10.71 -3.75
CA GLY A 40 6.13 11.68 -4.85
C GLY A 40 5.86 11.07 -6.23
N MET A 41 6.05 11.84 -7.30
CA MET A 41 5.78 11.36 -8.67
C MET A 41 6.89 10.42 -9.16
N CYS A 42 6.68 9.12 -9.04
CA CYS A 42 7.57 8.07 -9.56
C CYS A 42 7.01 7.43 -10.86
N ASP A 43 7.85 6.77 -11.65
CA ASP A 43 7.42 6.11 -12.90
C ASP A 43 6.41 4.97 -12.65
N GLU A 44 6.43 4.39 -11.45
CA GLU A 44 5.50 3.38 -10.96
C GLU A 44 4.05 3.90 -10.87
N PHE A 45 3.85 5.20 -10.66
CA PHE A 45 2.52 5.81 -10.72
C PHE A 45 1.90 5.68 -12.11
N ARG A 46 2.71 5.87 -13.16
CA ARG A 46 2.26 5.74 -14.54
C ARG A 46 2.00 4.27 -14.89
N LYS A 47 2.81 3.36 -14.36
CA LYS A 47 2.67 1.91 -14.61
C LYS A 47 1.32 1.36 -14.15
N TYR A 48 0.81 1.83 -13.03
CA TYR A 48 -0.47 1.38 -12.46
C TYR A 48 -1.63 2.37 -12.66
N GLU A 49 -1.45 3.38 -13.53
CA GLU A 49 -2.45 4.41 -13.81
C GLU A 49 -3.04 5.07 -12.53
N ILE A 50 -2.20 5.28 -11.51
CA ILE A 50 -2.61 5.81 -10.22
C ILE A 50 -3.01 7.28 -10.40
N THR A 51 -4.30 7.56 -10.26
CA THR A 51 -4.89 8.89 -10.43
C THR A 51 -5.00 9.68 -9.13
N TYR A 52 -5.05 9.00 -7.98
CA TYR A 52 -5.23 9.62 -6.67
C TYR A 52 -4.33 8.98 -5.60
N VAL A 53 -3.79 9.82 -4.73
CA VAL A 53 -3.05 9.43 -3.52
C VAL A 53 -3.80 9.88 -2.27
N PRO A 54 -3.69 9.17 -1.12
CA PRO A 54 -2.90 7.96 -0.89
C PRO A 54 -3.41 6.74 -1.68
N ALA A 55 -2.49 5.87 -2.11
CA ALA A 55 -2.82 4.63 -2.80
C ALA A 55 -2.02 3.43 -2.30
N LEU A 56 -2.62 2.25 -2.35
CA LEU A 56 -2.01 0.98 -1.99
C LEU A 56 -2.30 -0.02 -3.10
N ILE A 57 -1.24 -0.58 -3.68
CA ILE A 57 -1.31 -1.62 -4.70
C ILE A 57 -0.75 -2.91 -4.13
N ILE A 58 -1.48 -4.01 -4.29
CA ILE A 58 -1.07 -5.34 -3.85
C ILE A 58 -0.91 -6.23 -5.07
N GLU A 59 0.20 -6.96 -5.13
CA GLU A 59 0.48 -8.00 -6.12
C GLU A 59 0.32 -7.52 -7.57
N GLY A 60 0.93 -6.36 -7.86
CA GLY A 60 0.97 -5.79 -9.20
C GLY A 60 -0.39 -5.31 -9.73
N GLY A 61 -1.34 -4.97 -8.84
CA GLY A 61 -2.64 -4.40 -9.22
C GLY A 61 -3.83 -5.31 -9.01
N LYS A 62 -3.68 -6.51 -8.41
CA LYS A 62 -4.81 -7.40 -8.11
C LYS A 62 -5.79 -6.77 -7.12
N ILE A 63 -5.25 -6.05 -6.13
CA ILE A 63 -6.03 -5.21 -5.23
C ILE A 63 -5.41 -3.82 -5.25
N ALA A 64 -6.25 -2.81 -5.44
CA ALA A 64 -5.84 -1.42 -5.48
C ALA A 64 -6.81 -0.58 -4.62
N PHE A 65 -6.26 0.13 -3.65
CA PHE A 65 -6.95 1.20 -2.94
C PHE A 65 -6.39 2.52 -3.46
N MET A 66 -7.25 3.43 -3.88
CA MET A 66 -6.84 4.72 -4.44
C MET A 66 -7.69 5.84 -3.85
N GLY A 67 -7.03 6.93 -3.44
CA GLY A 67 -7.68 8.10 -2.87
C GLY A 67 -8.21 7.92 -1.44
N LEU A 68 -7.85 6.83 -0.76
CA LEU A 68 -8.25 6.58 0.63
C LEU A 68 -7.16 5.79 1.38
N CYS A 69 -7.06 6.05 2.68
CA CYS A 69 -6.26 5.23 3.58
C CYS A 69 -7.15 4.08 4.10
N PRO A 70 -6.86 2.80 3.77
CA PRO A 70 -7.60 1.68 4.30
C PRO A 70 -7.36 1.56 5.81
N SER A 71 -8.28 0.90 6.54
CA SER A 71 -8.02 0.48 7.91
C SER A 71 -7.08 -0.72 7.94
N TYR A 72 -6.47 -0.98 9.09
CA TYR A 72 -5.64 -2.17 9.28
C TYR A 72 -6.42 -3.46 9.01
N ASP A 73 -7.67 -3.56 9.46
CA ASP A 73 -8.51 -4.75 9.23
C ASP A 73 -8.78 -5.00 7.75
N THR A 74 -9.04 -3.94 6.97
CA THR A 74 -9.19 -4.04 5.51
C THR A 74 -7.92 -4.54 4.85
N LEU A 75 -6.76 -4.07 5.32
CA LEU A 75 -5.47 -4.49 4.80
C LEU A 75 -5.18 -5.97 5.11
N VAL A 76 -5.46 -6.42 6.33
CA VAL A 76 -5.32 -7.83 6.73
C VAL A 76 -6.25 -8.73 5.92
N ALA A 77 -7.50 -8.30 5.69
CA ALA A 77 -8.42 -9.05 4.83
C ALA A 77 -7.88 -9.15 3.39
N ALA A 78 -7.34 -8.06 2.83
CA ALA A 78 -6.74 -8.08 1.50
C ALA A 78 -5.52 -9.02 1.41
N LEU A 79 -4.69 -9.07 2.45
CA LEU A 79 -3.58 -10.03 2.55
C LEU A 79 -4.07 -11.48 2.63
N ALA A 80 -5.13 -11.74 3.39
CA ALA A 80 -5.73 -13.07 3.51
C ALA A 80 -6.29 -13.58 2.18
N GLU A 81 -6.91 -12.71 1.38
CA GLU A 81 -7.36 -13.03 0.00
C GLU A 81 -6.18 -13.37 -0.92
N MET A 82 -5.01 -12.78 -0.68
CA MET A 82 -3.77 -13.13 -1.39
C MET A 82 -3.08 -14.39 -0.87
N GLY A 83 -3.67 -15.08 0.10
CA GLY A 83 -3.15 -16.32 0.67
C GLY A 83 -2.10 -16.11 1.78
N VAL A 84 -1.86 -14.86 2.20
CA VAL A 84 -1.03 -14.55 3.37
C VAL A 84 -1.93 -14.64 4.60
N LYS A 85 -1.82 -15.76 5.32
CA LYS A 85 -2.58 -16.01 6.54
C LYS A 85 -1.63 -16.00 7.73
N ARG A 86 -1.97 -15.20 8.72
CA ARG A 86 -1.37 -15.21 10.04
C ARG A 86 -1.89 -16.39 10.85
#